data_AF-A0A9N9GI11-F1
#
_entry.id   AF-A0A9N9GI11-F1
#
_cell.length_a   1.000
_cell.length_b   1.000
_cell.length_c   1.000
_cell.angle_alpha   90.00
_cell.angle_beta   90.00
_cell.angle_gamma   90.00
#
_symmetry.space_group_name_H-M   'P 1'
#
loop_
_entity.id
_entity.type
_entity.pdbx_description
1 polymer ?
#
loop_
_entity_poly.entity_id
_entity_poly.type
_entity_poly.pdbx_seq_one_letter_code
_entity_poly.pdbx_strand_id
1 'polypeptide(L)'
;MICTLTLTSPLPKHSIIGESTVSKHTIYFATCGEEYHVIYSGLYVKFEIPDLEYIKQLNDESKSTPNLFILFRSKLQQCISALGLNTEWVFMSEISKKLWADIKKNDQKLVSSIRNVYKVSSVRKKSRIRFKPYDYKPKNFDKSNGSEQNPEFSSTESLHMNEHVSVVTHSNLINSQNEPLKLLLRELFEIY
;
A
#
# COMPACT_ATOMS: atom_id res chain seq x y z
N MET A 1 13.79 4.08 -14.18
CA MET A 1 12.69 3.61 -15.06
C MET A 1 11.82 4.80 -15.40
N ILE A 2 11.54 5.02 -16.68
CA ILE A 2 10.74 6.15 -17.18
C ILE A 2 9.34 5.59 -17.48
N CYS A 3 8.29 6.15 -16.89
CA CYS A 3 6.91 5.81 -17.26
C CYS A 3 6.56 6.55 -18.55
N THR A 4 6.21 5.81 -19.61
CA THR A 4 5.86 6.39 -20.91
C THR A 4 4.39 6.81 -20.90
N LEU A 5 4.14 8.10 -21.16
CA LEU A 5 2.81 8.60 -21.53
C LEU A 5 2.55 8.22 -22.98
N THR A 6 1.50 7.44 -23.23
CA THR A 6 1.06 7.10 -24.58
C THR A 6 -0.26 7.81 -24.86
N LEU A 7 -0.32 8.54 -25.99
CA LEU A 7 -1.54 9.13 -26.52
C LEU A 7 -1.87 8.39 -27.81
N THR A 8 -2.87 7.51 -27.79
CA THR A 8 -3.27 6.69 -28.95
C THR A 8 -4.69 7.04 -29.38
N SER A 9 -4.88 7.22 -30.70
CA SER A 9 -6.18 7.33 -31.35
C SER A 9 -6.40 6.10 -32.23
N PRO A 10 -7.56 5.42 -32.19
CA PRO A 10 -8.73 5.70 -31.34
C PRO A 10 -8.50 5.36 -29.86
N LEU A 11 -9.36 5.91 -28.98
CA LEU A 11 -9.31 5.64 -27.54
C LEU A 11 -9.35 4.11 -27.31
N PRO A 12 -8.37 3.52 -26.59
CA PRO A 12 -8.41 2.09 -26.34
C PRO A 12 -9.69 1.74 -25.56
N LYS A 13 -10.35 0.64 -25.92
CA LYS A 13 -11.49 0.12 -25.15
C LYS A 13 -10.95 -0.45 -23.83
N HIS A 14 -10.91 0.39 -22.81
CA HIS A 14 -10.48 0.03 -21.48
C HIS A 14 -11.61 -0.67 -20.72
N SER A 15 -11.31 -1.80 -20.10
CA SER A 15 -12.19 -2.43 -19.10
C SER A 15 -11.75 -2.02 -17.71
N ILE A 16 -12.65 -1.38 -16.95
CA ILE A 16 -12.34 -0.87 -15.60
C ILE A 16 -12.33 -2.04 -14.60
N ILE A 17 -11.21 -2.21 -13.90
CA ILE A 17 -11.02 -3.22 -12.85
C ILE A 17 -11.32 -2.61 -11.48
N GLY A 18 -10.99 -1.34 -11.28
CA GLY A 18 -11.23 -0.66 -10.00
C GLY A 18 -11.25 0.85 -10.15
N GLU A 19 -11.85 1.52 -9.17
CA GLU A 19 -12.03 2.97 -9.16
C GLU A 19 -11.82 3.52 -7.75
N SER A 20 -11.13 4.64 -7.64
CA SER A 20 -11.02 5.38 -6.39
C SER A 20 -11.13 6.88 -6.61
N THR A 21 -11.98 7.52 -5.81
CA THR A 21 -12.17 8.97 -5.79
C THR A 21 -11.72 9.52 -4.45
N VAL A 22 -10.77 10.46 -4.48
CA VAL A 22 -10.27 11.17 -3.29
C VAL A 22 -10.08 12.64 -3.66
N SER A 23 -10.56 13.56 -2.82
CA SER A 23 -10.41 15.01 -3.01
C SER A 23 -10.74 15.50 -4.43
N LYS A 24 -11.83 14.98 -5.02
CA LYS A 24 -12.32 15.25 -6.40
C LYS A 24 -11.50 14.66 -7.55
N HIS A 25 -10.42 13.93 -7.27
CA HIS A 25 -9.71 13.18 -8.29
C HIS A 25 -10.22 11.74 -8.32
N THR A 26 -10.68 11.30 -9.49
CA THR A 26 -11.04 9.91 -9.72
C THR A 26 -9.96 9.22 -10.54
N ILE A 27 -9.36 8.19 -9.94
CA ILE A 27 -8.37 7.33 -10.56
C ILE A 27 -9.03 6.00 -10.90
N TYR A 28 -8.89 5.59 -12.15
CA TYR A 28 -9.34 4.28 -12.61
C TYR A 28 -8.14 3.37 -12.82
N PHE A 29 -8.30 2.11 -12.43
CA PHE A 29 -7.39 1.05 -12.81
C PHE A 29 -8.08 0.18 -13.84
N ALA A 30 -7.49 0.04 -15.02
CA ALA A 30 -8.12 -0.59 -16.17
C ALA A 30 -7.20 -1.59 -16.86
N THR A 31 -7.79 -2.46 -17.65
CA THR A 31 -7.08 -3.35 -18.58
C THR A 31 -7.45 -3.04 -20.03
N CYS A 32 -6.47 -3.11 -20.92
CA CYS A 32 -6.64 -3.08 -22.37
C CYS A 32 -5.90 -4.30 -22.94
N GLY A 33 -6.64 -5.38 -23.20
CA GLY A 33 -6.04 -6.66 -23.60
C GLY A 33 -5.23 -7.29 -22.46
N GLU A 34 -3.91 -7.34 -22.62
CA GLU A 34 -2.98 -7.86 -21.60
C GLU A 34 -2.26 -6.75 -20.81
N GLU A 35 -2.51 -5.49 -21.16
CA GLU A 35 -1.86 -4.35 -20.53
C GLU A 35 -2.73 -3.71 -19.46
N TYR A 36 -2.09 -3.31 -18.37
CA TYR A 36 -2.74 -2.59 -17.28
C TYR A 36 -2.48 -1.09 -17.42
N HIS A 37 -3.48 -0.28 -17.11
CA HIS A 37 -3.40 1.17 -17.20
C HIS A 37 -3.99 1.84 -15.95
N VAL A 38 -3.35 2.94 -15.55
CA VAL A 38 -3.91 3.89 -14.58
C VAL A 38 -4.43 5.09 -15.36
N ILE A 39 -5.70 5.42 -15.20
CA ILE A 39 -6.39 6.46 -15.96
C ILE A 39 -6.82 7.58 -15.02
N TYR A 40 -6.56 8.83 -15.42
CA TYR A 40 -6.96 10.03 -14.73
C TYR A 40 -7.28 11.14 -15.73
N SER A 41 -8.48 11.74 -15.65
CA SER A 41 -8.88 12.88 -16.48
C SER A 41 -8.65 12.67 -17.99
N GLY A 42 -8.88 11.45 -18.49
CA GLY A 42 -8.66 11.08 -19.89
C GLY A 42 -7.21 10.76 -20.27
N LEU A 43 -6.24 11.05 -19.39
CA LEU A 43 -4.86 10.60 -19.53
C LEU A 43 -4.72 9.17 -18.99
N TYR A 44 -3.84 8.39 -19.59
CA TYR A 44 -3.53 7.05 -19.11
C TYR A 44 -2.04 6.78 -19.14
N VAL A 45 -1.58 6.03 -18.14
CA VAL A 45 -0.19 5.58 -18.01
C VAL A 45 -0.21 4.07 -17.85
N LYS A 46 0.66 3.38 -18.59
CA LYS A 46 0.82 1.94 -18.48
C LYS A 46 1.33 1.57 -17.08
N PHE A 47 0.63 0.67 -16.42
CA PHE A 47 1.05 0.06 -15.17
C PHE A 47 1.89 -1.17 -15.49
N GLU A 48 3.18 -1.08 -15.19
CA GLU A 48 4.10 -2.20 -15.36
C GLU A 48 4.15 -3.05 -14.10
N ILE A 49 3.93 -4.36 -14.27
CA ILE A 49 4.12 -5.32 -13.19
C ILE A 49 5.59 -5.26 -12.77
N PRO A 50 5.88 -5.08 -11.46
CA PRO A 50 7.25 -5.05 -10.97
C PRO A 50 8.03 -6.29 -11.41
N ASP A 51 9.24 -6.10 -11.92
CA ASP A 51 10.16 -7.19 -12.24
C ASP A 51 11.08 -7.51 -11.05
N LEU A 52 11.97 -8.49 -11.23
CA LEU A 52 12.90 -8.90 -10.19
C LEU A 52 13.97 -7.83 -9.90
N GLU A 53 14.34 -7.01 -10.87
CA GLU A 53 15.36 -5.96 -10.70
C GLU A 53 14.82 -4.83 -9.85
N TYR A 54 13.58 -4.42 -10.11
CA TYR A 54 12.84 -3.48 -9.30
C TYR A 54 12.75 -3.91 -7.84
N ILE A 55 12.44 -5.19 -7.58
CA ILE A 55 12.37 -5.70 -6.21
C ILE A 55 13.75 -5.72 -5.54
N LYS A 56 14.84 -5.98 -6.29
CA LYS A 56 16.19 -5.90 -5.74
C LYS A 56 16.52 -4.47 -5.31
N GLN A 57 16.28 -3.49 -6.18
CA GLN A 57 16.51 -2.07 -5.87
C GLN A 57 15.75 -1.63 -4.61
N LEU A 58 14.47 -1.99 -4.51
CA LEU A 58 13.66 -1.65 -3.33
C LEU A 58 14.17 -2.31 -2.04
N ASN A 59 14.78 -3.48 -2.13
CA ASN A 59 15.36 -4.20 -1.00
C ASN A 59 16.73 -3.66 -0.58
N ASP A 60 17.50 -3.10 -1.50
CA ASP A 60 18.79 -2.47 -1.17
C ASP A 60 18.55 -1.16 -0.42
N GLU A 61 17.45 -0.47 -0.72
CA GLU A 61 17.03 0.76 -0.03
C GLU A 61 16.30 0.50 1.31
N SER A 62 15.74 -0.70 1.52
CA SER A 62 14.91 -0.99 2.69
C SER A 62 15.37 -2.22 3.49
N LYS A 63 15.37 -2.09 4.82
CA LYS A 63 15.78 -3.18 5.73
C LYS A 63 14.85 -4.40 5.71
N SER A 64 13.65 -4.28 5.15
CA SER A 64 12.62 -5.33 5.15
C SER A 64 12.11 -5.60 3.74
N THR A 65 11.73 -6.85 3.45
CA THR A 65 11.20 -7.20 2.14
C THR A 65 9.79 -6.61 1.98
N PRO A 66 9.52 -5.81 0.93
CA PRO A 66 8.23 -5.16 0.73
C PRO A 66 7.12 -6.19 0.46
N ASN A 67 5.98 -6.05 1.15
CA ASN A 67 4.79 -6.87 0.86
C ASN A 67 4.22 -6.54 -0.55
N LEU A 68 3.40 -7.44 -1.12
CA LEU A 68 2.70 -7.27 -2.40
C LEU A 68 1.99 -5.93 -2.52
N PHE A 69 1.33 -5.47 -1.45
CA PHE A 69 0.67 -4.18 -1.42
C PHE A 69 1.66 -3.01 -1.59
N ILE A 70 2.85 -3.11 -0.98
CA ILE A 70 3.89 -2.08 -1.09
C ILE A 70 4.45 -2.04 -2.51
N LEU A 71 4.66 -3.21 -3.13
CA LEU A 71 5.08 -3.29 -4.53
C LEU A 71 4.07 -2.64 -5.47
N PHE A 72 2.78 -2.97 -5.29
CA PHE A 72 1.68 -2.36 -6.03
C PHE A 72 1.64 -0.83 -5.81
N ARG A 73 1.62 -0.38 -4.55
CA ARG A 73 1.60 1.04 -4.18
C ARG A 73 2.75 1.81 -4.82
N SER A 74 3.95 1.25 -4.81
CA SER A 74 5.15 1.90 -5.34
C SER A 74 5.05 2.12 -6.85
N LYS A 75 4.58 1.12 -7.61
CA LYS A 75 4.33 1.28 -9.06
C LYS A 75 3.16 2.22 -9.34
N LEU A 76 2.09 2.14 -8.55
CA LEU A 76 0.95 3.05 -8.68
C LEU A 76 1.38 4.51 -8.45
N GLN A 77 2.25 4.77 -7.48
CA GLN A 77 2.81 6.09 -7.22
C GLN A 77 3.60 6.62 -8.44
N GLN A 78 4.37 5.77 -9.11
CA GLN A 78 5.08 6.14 -10.34
C GLN A 78 4.09 6.53 -11.45
N CYS A 79 3.01 5.75 -11.64
CA CYS A 79 1.98 6.06 -12.61
C CYS A 79 1.26 7.39 -12.29
N ILE A 80 0.88 7.62 -11.02
CA ILE A 80 0.21 8.86 -10.59
C ILE A 80 1.14 10.07 -10.78
N SER A 81 2.42 9.92 -10.44
CA SER A 81 3.41 10.99 -10.67
C SER A 81 3.57 11.29 -12.18
N ALA A 82 3.56 10.26 -13.03
CA ALA A 82 3.62 10.42 -14.48
C ALA A 82 2.36 11.06 -15.09
N LEU A 83 1.21 10.91 -14.43
CA LEU A 83 -0.04 11.62 -14.77
C LEU A 83 0.00 13.10 -14.35
N GLY A 84 1.11 13.59 -13.79
CA GLY A 84 1.28 14.99 -13.36
C GLY A 84 0.60 15.31 -12.02
N LEU A 85 0.14 14.29 -11.30
CA LEU A 85 -0.50 14.46 -10.00
C LEU A 85 0.56 14.52 -8.90
N ASN A 86 0.89 15.73 -8.46
CA ASN A 86 1.67 15.92 -7.24
C ASN A 86 0.75 15.74 -6.02
N THR A 87 0.84 14.58 -5.38
CA THR A 87 -0.17 14.13 -4.42
C THR A 87 0.37 13.96 -3.02
N GLU A 88 -0.45 14.30 -2.05
CA GLU A 88 -0.15 14.09 -0.64
C GLU A 88 -0.12 12.60 -0.28
N TRP A 89 0.58 12.28 0.80
CA TRP A 89 0.70 10.91 1.28
C TRP A 89 -0.66 10.28 1.64
N VAL A 90 -1.58 11.08 2.20
CA VAL A 90 -2.94 10.66 2.57
C VAL A 90 -3.72 10.23 1.33
N PHE A 91 -3.70 11.06 0.28
CA PHE A 91 -4.30 10.75 -1.01
C PHE A 91 -3.80 9.42 -1.56
N MET A 92 -2.48 9.24 -1.61
CA MET A 92 -1.89 8.00 -2.09
C MET A 92 -2.30 6.79 -1.24
N SER A 93 -2.37 6.93 0.09
CA SER A 93 -2.82 5.89 1.02
C SER A 93 -4.23 5.41 0.68
N GLU A 94 -5.18 6.32 0.54
CA GLU A 94 -6.58 5.99 0.29
C GLU A 94 -6.77 5.34 -1.08
N ILE A 95 -6.22 5.96 -2.14
CA ILE A 95 -6.33 5.43 -3.50
C ILE A 95 -5.72 4.03 -3.61
N SER A 96 -4.51 3.85 -3.07
CA SER A 96 -3.85 2.54 -3.13
C SER A 96 -4.66 1.46 -2.42
N LYS A 97 -5.21 1.78 -1.24
CA LYS A 97 -5.99 0.82 -0.44
C LYS A 97 -7.25 0.40 -1.18
N LYS A 98 -8.01 1.36 -1.72
CA LYS A 98 -9.26 1.08 -2.42
C LYS A 98 -9.03 0.31 -3.71
N LEU A 99 -8.13 0.79 -4.57
CA LEU A 99 -7.80 0.11 -5.83
C LEU A 99 -7.27 -1.31 -5.59
N TRP A 100 -6.40 -1.51 -4.59
CA TRP A 100 -5.90 -2.84 -4.26
C TRP A 100 -7.00 -3.78 -3.77
N ALA A 101 -7.99 -3.26 -3.03
CA ALA A 101 -9.14 -4.05 -2.61
C ALA A 101 -9.99 -4.51 -3.80
N ASP A 102 -10.21 -3.63 -4.78
CA ASP A 102 -10.99 -3.92 -5.97
C ASP A 102 -10.25 -4.88 -6.92
N ILE A 103 -8.96 -4.65 -7.16
CA ILE A 103 -8.12 -5.54 -7.98
C ILE A 103 -8.11 -6.97 -7.42
N LYS A 104 -8.00 -7.14 -6.10
CA LYS A 104 -8.04 -8.47 -5.47
C LYS A 104 -9.34 -9.23 -5.71
N LYS A 105 -10.45 -8.51 -5.96
CA LYS A 105 -11.75 -9.12 -6.23
C LYS A 105 -11.93 -9.37 -7.72
N ASN A 106 -11.50 -8.42 -8.55
CA ASN A 106 -11.87 -8.34 -9.96
C ASN A 106 -10.80 -8.90 -10.90
N ASP A 107 -9.52 -8.94 -10.51
CA ASP A 107 -8.44 -9.48 -11.33
C ASP A 107 -7.40 -10.25 -10.50
N GLN A 108 -7.66 -11.55 -10.36
CA GLN A 108 -6.75 -12.46 -9.68
C GLN A 108 -5.48 -12.80 -10.50
N LYS A 109 -5.48 -12.57 -11.82
CA LYS A 109 -4.30 -12.79 -12.68
C LYS A 109 -3.23 -11.78 -12.32
N LEU A 110 -3.57 -10.50 -12.21
CA LEU A 110 -2.64 -9.45 -11.79
C LEU A 110 -2.04 -9.73 -10.42
N VAL A 111 -2.88 -10.07 -9.44
CA VAL A 111 -2.42 -10.39 -8.06
C VAL A 111 -1.44 -11.56 -8.07
N SER A 112 -1.73 -12.59 -8.87
CA SER A 112 -0.88 -13.77 -9.01
C SER A 112 0.45 -13.43 -9.67
N SER A 113 0.46 -12.58 -10.71
CA SER A 113 1.68 -12.12 -11.35
C SER A 113 2.59 -11.37 -10.38
N ILE A 114 2.07 -10.40 -9.63
CA ILE A 114 2.84 -9.66 -8.62
C ILE A 114 3.35 -10.63 -7.53
N ARG A 115 2.52 -11.59 -7.11
CA ARG A 115 2.90 -12.62 -6.12
C ARG A 115 4.03 -13.51 -6.61
N ASN A 116 4.04 -13.89 -7.88
CA ASN A 116 5.06 -14.75 -8.45
C ASN A 116 6.42 -14.06 -8.44
N VAL A 117 6.48 -12.79 -8.85
CA VAL A 117 7.72 -12.01 -8.81
C VAL A 117 8.22 -11.86 -7.36
N TYR A 118 7.32 -11.56 -6.42
CA TYR A 118 7.65 -11.49 -5.00
C TYR A 118 8.21 -12.82 -4.46
N LYS A 119 7.56 -13.96 -4.74
CA LYS A 119 8.02 -15.28 -4.27
C LYS A 119 9.44 -15.58 -4.75
N VAL A 120 9.72 -15.38 -6.04
CA VAL A 120 11.05 -15.62 -6.62
C VAL A 120 12.12 -14.76 -5.94
N SER A 121 11.80 -13.51 -5.58
CA SER A 121 12.73 -12.64 -4.84
C SER A 121 12.98 -13.10 -3.40
N SER A 122 11.94 -13.60 -2.70
CA SER A 122 12.02 -13.97 -1.28
C SER A 122 12.80 -15.27 -1.03
N VAL A 123 12.72 -16.24 -1.96
CA VAL A 123 13.44 -17.52 -1.87
C VAL A 123 14.96 -17.28 -1.83
N ARG A 124 15.46 -16.27 -2.56
CA ARG A 124 16.89 -15.92 -2.57
C ARG A 124 17.40 -15.33 -1.24
N LYS A 125 16.53 -14.80 -0.38
CA LYS A 125 16.94 -14.28 0.94
C LYS A 125 17.01 -15.37 2.01
N LYS A 126 16.19 -16.43 1.91
CA LYS A 126 16.14 -17.52 2.91
C LYS A 126 17.40 -18.39 2.94
N SER A 127 18.21 -18.41 1.88
CA SER A 127 19.49 -19.15 1.86
C SER A 127 20.60 -18.51 2.71
N ARG A 128 20.37 -17.34 3.31
CA ARG A 128 21.30 -16.67 4.24
C ARG A 128 20.93 -16.85 5.72
N ILE A 129 20.19 -17.91 6.08
CA ILE A 129 20.12 -18.33 7.48
C ILE A 129 21.52 -18.86 7.86
N ARG A 130 22.38 -17.95 8.32
CA ARG A 130 23.60 -18.32 9.03
C ARG A 130 23.15 -19.08 10.26
N PHE A 131 23.44 -20.38 10.31
CA PHE A 131 23.54 -21.09 11.57
C PHE A 131 24.42 -20.25 12.48
N LYS A 132 23.84 -19.63 13.50
CA LYS A 132 24.63 -19.22 14.65
C LYS A 132 24.88 -20.53 15.40
N PRO A 133 26.13 -21.05 15.49
CA PRO A 133 26.38 -22.09 16.46
C PRO A 133 25.95 -21.52 17.80
N TYR A 134 24.98 -22.16 18.45
CA TYR A 134 24.65 -21.82 19.82
C TYR A 134 25.93 -22.08 20.63
N ASP A 135 26.42 -21.06 21.33
CA ASP A 135 27.41 -21.24 22.39
C ASP A 135 26.76 -22.04 23.51
N TYR A 136 26.67 -23.36 23.31
CA TYR A 136 26.25 -24.29 24.34
C TYR A 136 27.36 -24.33 25.39
N LYS A 137 27.28 -23.44 26.38
CA LYS A 137 28.08 -23.58 27.60
C LYS A 137 27.50 -24.78 28.35
N PRO A 138 28.25 -25.88 28.53
CA PRO A 138 27.79 -26.98 29.35
C PRO A 138 27.53 -26.45 30.76
N LYS A 139 26.31 -26.60 31.25
CA LYS A 139 26.00 -26.40 32.67
C LYS A 139 26.81 -27.43 33.44
N ASN A 140 27.81 -26.97 34.18
CA ASN A 140 28.41 -27.77 35.24
C ASN A 140 27.29 -28.10 36.23
N PHE A 141 26.94 -29.37 36.31
CA PHE A 141 26.08 -29.89 37.36
C PHE A 141 26.92 -29.96 38.64
N ASP A 142 26.92 -28.89 39.42
CA ASP A 142 27.30 -28.99 40.82
C ASP A 142 26.16 -29.70 41.56
N LYS A 143 26.44 -30.95 41.95
CA LYS A 143 25.64 -31.69 42.92
C LYS A 143 25.83 -31.05 44.29
N SER A 144 24.85 -30.26 44.72
CA SER A 144 24.65 -29.94 46.13
C SER A 144 23.31 -30.50 46.59
N ASN A 145 23.40 -31.51 47.45
CA ASN A 145 22.30 -32.01 48.29
C ASN A 145 21.72 -30.88 49.14
N GLY A 146 20.40 -30.81 49.30
CA GLY A 146 19.79 -29.91 50.28
C GLY A 146 18.28 -29.74 50.14
N SER A 147 17.55 -30.65 50.80
CA SER A 147 16.30 -30.46 51.55
C SER A 147 15.14 -29.59 51.01
N GLU A 148 14.00 -30.26 50.92
CA GLU A 148 12.62 -29.78 50.90
C GLU A 148 12.35 -28.59 51.85
N GLN A 149 11.59 -27.61 51.36
CA GLN A 149 10.45 -27.01 52.09
C GLN A 149 9.52 -26.22 51.14
N ASN A 150 8.24 -26.27 51.50
CA ASN A 150 7.04 -25.93 50.72
C ASN A 150 6.78 -24.41 50.55
N PRO A 151 5.79 -24.02 49.71
CA PRO A 151 5.56 -22.64 49.28
C PRO A 151 4.62 -21.87 50.22
N GLU A 152 4.86 -20.57 50.39
CA GLU A 152 3.88 -19.65 50.97
C GLU A 152 3.56 -18.48 50.03
N PHE A 153 2.25 -18.26 49.93
CA PHE A 153 1.54 -17.16 49.30
C PHE A 153 1.93 -15.80 49.89
N SER A 154 1.88 -14.75 49.08
CA SER A 154 1.57 -13.40 49.56
C SER A 154 1.09 -12.51 48.41
N SER A 155 -0.23 -12.34 48.36
CA SER A 155 -0.95 -11.29 47.66
C SER A 155 -0.75 -9.92 48.32
N THR A 156 -0.56 -8.85 47.53
CA THR A 156 -0.98 -7.50 47.96
C THR A 156 -1.17 -6.54 46.78
N GLU A 157 -2.32 -5.86 46.83
CA GLU A 157 -2.85 -4.83 45.94
C GLU A 157 -2.11 -3.47 46.02
N SER A 158 -2.26 -2.65 44.99
CA SER A 158 -2.57 -1.18 45.02
C SER A 158 -2.55 -0.68 43.56
N LEU A 159 -3.56 -0.05 42.92
CA LEU A 159 -4.55 1.01 43.20
C LEU A 159 -3.97 2.44 43.27
N HIS A 160 -3.94 3.13 42.12
CA HIS A 160 -4.07 4.59 41.90
C HIS A 160 -4.30 4.80 40.39
N MET A 161 -5.42 5.27 39.83
CA MET A 161 -6.28 6.46 40.00
C MET A 161 -5.69 7.80 39.50
N ASN A 162 -6.53 8.47 38.70
CA ASN A 162 -6.57 9.88 38.26
C ASN A 162 -5.76 10.29 37.01
N GLU A 163 -6.23 11.14 36.09
CA GLU A 163 -7.53 11.82 35.87
C GLU A 163 -7.52 12.46 34.46
N HIS A 164 -8.74 12.62 33.91
CA HIS A 164 -9.23 13.62 32.94
C HIS A 164 -8.35 14.80 32.50
N VAL A 165 -8.43 15.17 31.20
CA VAL A 165 -8.83 16.53 30.74
C VAL A 165 -9.48 16.46 29.34
N SER A 166 -10.48 17.32 29.15
CA SER A 166 -11.54 17.36 28.14
C SER A 166 -11.31 18.40 27.02
N VAL A 167 -11.93 18.13 25.85
CA VAL A 167 -12.72 19.03 24.96
C VAL A 167 -12.11 20.32 24.42
N VAL A 168 -12.10 20.50 23.09
CA VAL A 168 -12.65 21.69 22.38
C VAL A 168 -13.12 21.31 20.97
N THR A 169 -14.40 21.56 20.69
CA THR A 169 -15.02 21.70 19.35
C THR A 169 -14.99 23.16 18.89
N HIS A 170 -14.73 23.40 17.61
CA HIS A 170 -15.13 24.64 16.94
C HIS A 170 -15.62 24.37 15.51
N SER A 171 -16.62 25.15 15.14
CA SER A 171 -17.51 25.07 13.98
C SER A 171 -17.24 26.17 12.95
N ASN A 172 -17.71 25.92 11.71
CA ASN A 172 -18.18 26.84 10.66
C ASN A 172 -17.24 27.90 10.04
N LEU A 173 -17.11 27.92 8.70
CA LEU A 173 -17.80 28.88 7.80
C LEU A 173 -17.39 28.71 6.31
N ILE A 174 -18.41 28.55 5.46
CA ILE A 174 -18.69 29.15 4.13
C ILE A 174 -17.50 29.65 3.28
N ASN A 175 -17.39 29.13 2.03
CA ASN A 175 -17.18 30.03 0.90
C ASN A 175 -17.80 29.51 -0.41
N SER A 176 -18.65 30.35 -0.98
CA SER A 176 -19.49 30.19 -2.15
C SER A 176 -18.76 30.67 -3.42
N GLN A 177 -18.20 29.79 -4.26
CA GLN A 177 -17.66 30.17 -5.59
C GLN A 177 -17.68 29.04 -6.65
N ASN A 178 -18.65 28.11 -6.64
CA ASN A 178 -18.68 26.99 -7.60
C ASN A 178 -19.70 27.12 -8.76
N GLU A 179 -20.25 28.31 -9.00
CA GLU A 179 -21.20 28.50 -10.11
C GLU A 179 -20.60 28.39 -11.54
N PRO A 180 -19.36 28.82 -11.85
CA PRO A 180 -18.91 28.78 -13.25
C PRO A 180 -18.59 27.36 -13.76
N LEU A 181 -18.33 26.40 -12.87
CA LEU A 181 -17.98 25.02 -13.23
C LEU A 181 -19.22 24.17 -13.59
N LYS A 182 -20.39 24.51 -13.04
CA LYS A 182 -21.64 23.81 -13.40
C LYS A 182 -22.16 24.21 -14.78
N LEU A 183 -21.92 25.44 -15.22
CA LEU A 183 -22.29 25.91 -16.56
C LEU A 183 -21.43 25.25 -17.65
N LEU A 184 -20.12 25.15 -17.43
CA LEU A 184 -19.20 24.46 -18.36
C LEU A 184 -19.52 22.97 -18.54
N LEU A 185 -19.92 22.29 -17.47
CA LEU A 185 -20.33 20.89 -17.55
C LEU A 185 -21.69 20.69 -18.23
N ARG A 186 -22.55 21.72 -18.29
CA ARG A 186 -23.84 21.59 -18.98
C ARG A 186 -23.70 21.74 -20.49
N GLU A 187 -22.85 22.67 -20.95
CA GLU A 187 -22.56 22.84 -22.39
C GLU A 187 -21.84 21.63 -23.00
N LEU A 188 -20.99 20.93 -22.24
CA LEU A 188 -20.27 19.75 -22.75
C LEU A 188 -21.13 18.50 -22.93
N PHE A 189 -22.31 18.43 -22.29
CA PHE A 189 -23.17 17.25 -22.31
C PHE A 189 -24.52 17.43 -23.03
N GLU A 190 -24.87 18.64 -23.48
CA GLU A 190 -26.10 18.89 -24.28
C GLU A 190 -25.88 18.83 -25.82
N ILE A 191 -24.69 18.46 -26.30
CA ILE A 191 -24.37 18.32 -27.75
C ILE A 191 -24.48 16.86 -28.27
N TYR A 192 -25.11 15.95 -27.52
CA TYR A 192 -25.43 14.60 -28.00
C TYR A 192 -26.91 14.24 -27.83
#